data_AF-A0A917QQP9-F1
#
_entry.id   AF-A0A917QQP9-F1
#
_cell.length_a   1.000
_cell.length_b   1.000
_cell.length_c   1.000
_cell.angle_alpha   90.00
_cell.angle_beta   90.00
_cell.angle_gamma   90.00
#
_symmetry.space_group_name_H-M   'P 1'
#
loop_
_entity.id
_entity.type
_entity.pdbx_description
1 polymer ?
#
loop_
_entity_poly.entity_id
_entity_poly.type
_entity_poly.pdbx_seq_one_letter_code
_entity_poly.pdbx_strand_id
1 'polypeptide(L)'
;MERAAPVAQPAGRSVPGRRAGSRRMQTIVVTVGLLFTAFIAFASHEWGATWHSIVGIGTLGVIAWHVYSQRHWVTSAARKRTRHPERKLVIYNAVLASTFVIAMVSGFPVWLAGAGGLVERVHAASGMVFLPLVIGHLILNRRRVAAKLRRRAAA
;
A
#
# COMPACT_ATOMS: atom_id res chain seq x y z
N MET A 1 28.02 -59.41 -15.49
CA MET A 1 28.03 -57.97 -15.17
C MET A 1 26.62 -57.42 -15.34
N GLU A 2 25.83 -57.50 -14.27
CA GLU A 2 24.44 -57.04 -14.22
C GLU A 2 24.43 -55.51 -14.03
N ARG A 3 23.89 -54.76 -14.99
CA ARG A 3 23.70 -53.31 -14.85
C ARG A 3 22.42 -53.07 -14.05
N ALA A 4 22.58 -52.63 -12.81
CA ALA A 4 21.47 -52.15 -11.99
C ALA A 4 20.76 -50.97 -12.67
N ALA A 5 19.43 -51.06 -12.77
CA ALA A 5 18.59 -50.00 -13.31
C ALA A 5 18.58 -48.76 -12.39
N PRO A 6 18.52 -47.53 -12.94
CA PRO A 6 18.47 -46.32 -12.13
C PRO A 6 17.14 -46.21 -11.39
N VAL A 7 17.22 -46.15 -10.06
CA VAL A 7 16.09 -45.86 -9.18
C VAL A 7 15.61 -44.44 -9.47
N ALA A 8 14.40 -44.32 -10.00
CA ALA A 8 13.74 -43.03 -10.21
C ALA A 8 13.57 -42.31 -8.87
N GLN A 9 14.20 -41.15 -8.72
CA GLN A 9 13.98 -40.28 -7.56
C GLN A 9 12.51 -39.81 -7.57
N PRO A 10 11.79 -39.91 -6.43
CA PRO A 10 10.44 -39.37 -6.34
C PRO A 10 10.52 -37.84 -6.51
N ALA A 11 9.80 -37.34 -7.51
CA ALA A 11 9.64 -35.92 -7.78
C ALA A 11 9.28 -35.18 -6.48
N GLY A 12 10.20 -34.33 -6.03
CA GLY A 12 10.02 -33.52 -4.83
C GLY A 12 8.74 -32.70 -4.95
N ARG A 13 7.70 -33.09 -4.20
CA ARG A 13 6.49 -32.29 -4.02
C ARG A 13 6.91 -30.96 -3.42
N SER A 14 6.88 -29.91 -4.23
CA SER A 14 7.03 -28.54 -3.76
C SER A 14 5.98 -28.26 -2.69
N VAL A 15 6.39 -28.15 -1.43
CA VAL A 15 5.52 -27.85 -0.28
C VAL A 15 4.67 -26.59 -0.58
N PRO A 16 3.35 -26.71 -0.82
CA PRO A 16 2.53 -25.59 -1.28
C PRO A 16 2.28 -24.49 -0.22
N GLY A 17 2.72 -24.70 1.02
CA GLY A 17 2.34 -23.86 2.18
C GLY A 17 3.19 -22.60 2.41
N ARG A 18 4.50 -22.60 2.15
CA ARG A 18 5.39 -21.50 2.59
C ARG A 18 5.18 -20.18 1.85
N ARG A 19 4.95 -20.21 0.53
CA ARG A 19 4.80 -18.99 -0.29
C ARG A 19 3.42 -18.33 -0.11
N ALA A 20 2.42 -19.09 0.33
CA ALA A 20 1.07 -18.57 0.56
C ALA A 20 0.94 -17.88 1.92
N GLY A 21 1.67 -18.32 2.95
CA GLY A 21 1.69 -17.71 4.28
C GLY A 21 2.37 -16.33 4.31
N SER A 22 3.51 -16.16 3.62
CA SER A 22 4.25 -14.89 3.61
C SER A 22 3.49 -13.76 2.93
N ARG A 23 2.84 -14.04 1.79
CA ARG A 23 2.02 -13.06 1.05
C ARG A 23 0.78 -12.60 1.84
N ARG A 24 0.27 -13.44 2.74
CA ARG A 24 -0.89 -13.15 3.62
C ARG A 24 -0.52 -12.18 4.74
N MET A 25 0.57 -12.45 5.47
CA MET A 25 1.09 -11.57 6.52
C MET A 25 1.45 -10.20 5.92
N GLN A 26 2.12 -10.21 4.77
CA GLN A 26 2.54 -9.00 4.07
C GLN A 26 1.36 -8.08 3.72
N THR A 27 0.21 -8.61 3.28
CA THR A 27 -0.93 -7.74 2.93
C THR A 27 -1.54 -7.05 4.16
N ILE A 28 -1.67 -7.76 5.29
CA ILE A 28 -2.24 -7.21 6.53
C ILE A 28 -1.27 -6.21 7.15
N VAL A 29 0.00 -6.59 7.28
CA VAL A 29 1.07 -5.72 7.78
C VAL A 29 1.15 -4.44 6.97
N VAL A 30 1.04 -4.52 5.64
CA VAL A 30 1.08 -3.33 4.79
C VAL A 30 -0.18 -2.48 4.95
N THR A 31 -1.37 -3.08 5.12
CA THR A 31 -2.62 -2.31 5.28
C THR A 31 -2.69 -1.59 6.63
N VAL A 32 -2.32 -2.29 7.70
CA VAL A 32 -2.22 -1.70 9.05
C VAL A 32 -1.06 -0.71 9.12
N GLY A 33 0.05 -1.02 8.47
CA GLY A 33 1.19 -0.12 8.31
C GLY A 33 0.78 1.18 7.63
N LEU A 34 0.03 1.15 6.51
CA LEU A 34 -0.46 2.35 5.85
C LEU A 34 -1.29 3.26 6.77
N LEU A 35 -2.19 2.68 7.56
CA LEU A 35 -2.98 3.38 8.58
C LEU A 35 -2.08 4.07 9.61
N PHE A 36 -1.17 3.29 10.18
CA PHE A 36 -0.28 3.75 11.23
C PHE A 36 0.65 4.85 10.72
N THR A 37 1.21 4.68 9.52
CA THR A 37 2.10 5.69 8.92
C THR A 37 1.35 6.96 8.56
N ALA A 38 0.11 6.88 8.06
CA ALA A 38 -0.71 8.06 7.81
C ALA A 38 -1.07 8.81 9.11
N PHE A 39 -1.35 8.08 10.18
CA PHE A 39 -1.60 8.66 11.50
C PHE A 39 -0.35 9.32 12.10
N ILE A 40 0.80 8.65 12.06
CA ILE A 40 2.06 9.24 12.54
C ILE A 40 2.45 10.45 11.68
N ALA A 41 2.26 10.40 10.36
CA ALA A 41 2.52 11.56 9.50
C ALA A 41 1.69 12.77 9.94
N PHE A 42 0.43 12.58 10.33
CA PHE A 42 -0.39 13.65 10.87
C PHE A 42 0.07 14.10 12.27
N ALA A 43 0.25 13.16 13.21
CA ALA A 43 0.63 13.46 14.60
C ALA A 43 2.03 14.07 14.73
N SER A 44 2.94 13.72 13.82
CA SER A 44 4.32 14.26 13.80
C SER A 44 4.39 15.74 13.46
N HIS A 45 3.30 16.37 13.01
CA HIS A 45 3.22 17.83 12.88
C HIS A 45 3.53 18.52 14.23
N GLU A 46 3.04 17.96 15.34
CA GLU A 46 3.29 18.48 16.69
C GLU A 46 4.74 18.26 17.17
N TRP A 47 5.51 17.40 16.48
CA TRP A 47 6.90 17.10 16.80
C TRP A 47 7.89 17.99 16.04
N GLY A 48 7.39 18.93 15.23
CA GLY A 48 8.18 19.86 14.43
C GLY A 48 8.41 19.41 12.99
N ALA A 49 8.70 20.39 12.12
CA ALA A 49 8.77 20.21 10.66
C ALA A 49 9.76 19.13 10.20
N THR A 50 10.90 18.99 10.88
CA THR A 50 11.91 17.97 10.54
C THR A 50 11.41 16.56 10.77
N TRP A 51 10.81 16.28 11.93
CA TRP A 51 10.27 14.95 12.23
C TRP A 51 9.08 14.62 11.34
N HIS A 52 8.20 15.58 11.10
CA HIS A 52 7.11 15.45 10.14
C HIS A 52 7.61 15.02 8.75
N SER A 53 8.65 15.68 8.26
CA SER A 53 9.23 15.40 6.95
C SER A 53 9.89 14.02 6.87
N ILE A 54 10.64 13.62 7.91
CA ILE A 54 11.26 12.28 8.00
C ILE A 54 10.18 11.19 7.97
N VAL A 55 9.09 11.37 8.73
CA VAL A 55 7.96 10.44 8.72
C VAL A 55 7.27 10.42 7.36
N GLY A 56 7.13 11.58 6.70
CA GLY A 56 6.59 11.70 5.34
C GLY A 56 7.38 10.86 4.34
N ILE A 57 8.72 10.91 4.39
CA ILE A 57 9.61 10.10 3.56
C ILE A 57 9.45 8.60 3.87
N GLY A 58 9.37 8.22 5.15
CA GLY A 58 9.08 6.83 5.54
C GLY A 58 7.74 6.33 4.98
N THR A 59 6.72 7.20 5.02
CA THR A 59 5.38 6.92 4.47
C THR A 59 5.41 6.67 2.97
N LEU A 60 6.22 7.43 2.22
CA LEU A 60 6.45 7.19 0.79
C LEU A 60 6.97 5.77 0.53
N GLY A 61 7.92 5.29 1.34
CA GLY A 61 8.43 3.91 1.25
C GLY A 61 7.36 2.86 1.49
N VAL A 62 6.52 3.04 2.52
CA VAL A 62 5.41 2.12 2.84
C VAL A 62 4.37 2.09 1.71
N ILE A 63 4.02 3.26 1.16
CA ILE A 63 3.07 3.37 0.03
C ILE A 63 3.66 2.71 -1.23
N ALA A 64 4.92 2.98 -1.56
CA ALA A 64 5.58 2.36 -2.70
C ALA A 64 5.57 0.83 -2.59
N TRP A 65 5.90 0.31 -1.41
CA TRP A 65 5.84 -1.12 -1.13
C TRP A 65 4.41 -1.67 -1.22
N HIS A 66 3.40 -0.93 -0.73
CA HIS A 66 2.00 -1.30 -0.87
C HIS A 66 1.60 -1.45 -2.33
N VAL A 67 1.88 -0.44 -3.15
CA VAL A 67 1.58 -0.45 -4.58
C VAL A 67 2.29 -1.62 -5.27
N TYR A 68 3.57 -1.84 -4.97
CA TYR A 68 4.33 -2.97 -5.50
C TYR A 68 3.72 -4.32 -5.13
N SER A 69 3.28 -4.48 -3.87
CA SER A 69 2.60 -5.70 -3.40
C SER A 69 1.28 -5.96 -4.14
N GLN A 70 0.64 -4.91 -4.66
CA GLN A 70 -0.61 -4.97 -5.40
C GLN A 70 -0.44 -4.89 -6.94
N ARG A 71 0.80 -5.01 -7.47
CA ARG A 71 1.10 -4.80 -8.91
C ARG A 71 0.20 -5.56 -9.89
N HIS A 72 -0.18 -6.81 -9.57
CA HIS A 72 -1.04 -7.62 -10.44
C HIS A 72 -2.48 -7.07 -10.50
N TRP A 73 -2.95 -6.54 -9.38
CA TRP A 73 -4.24 -5.87 -9.34
C TRP A 73 -4.20 -4.53 -10.07
N VAL A 74 -3.15 -3.73 -9.85
CA VAL A 74 -2.96 -2.44 -10.52
C VAL A 74 -2.89 -2.62 -12.04
N THR A 75 -2.11 -3.60 -12.51
CA THR A 75 -2.02 -3.93 -13.94
C THR A 75 -3.34 -4.44 -14.51
N SER A 76 -4.10 -5.26 -13.78
CA SER A 76 -5.46 -5.67 -14.17
C SER A 76 -6.41 -4.46 -14.26
N ALA A 77 -6.36 -3.54 -13.29
CA ALA A 77 -7.15 -2.32 -13.30
C ALA A 77 -6.80 -1.41 -14.49
N ALA A 78 -5.51 -1.23 -14.77
CA ALA A 78 -5.03 -0.46 -15.92
C ALA A 78 -5.48 -1.07 -17.26
N ARG A 79 -5.42 -2.39 -17.40
CA ARG A 79 -5.86 -3.10 -18.62
C ARG A 79 -7.38 -3.03 -18.82
N LYS A 80 -8.16 -3.28 -17.77
CA LYS A 80 -9.63 -3.36 -17.85
C LYS A 80 -10.31 -1.98 -17.79
N ARG A 81 -9.59 -0.93 -17.38
CA ARG A 81 -10.06 0.47 -17.27
C ARG A 81 -11.45 0.54 -16.64
N THR A 82 -12.47 0.92 -17.41
CA THR A 82 -13.86 1.11 -16.97
C THR A 82 -14.61 -0.18 -16.67
N ARG A 83 -14.12 -1.34 -17.14
CA ARG A 83 -14.75 -2.65 -16.95
C ARG A 83 -14.20 -3.42 -15.73
N HIS A 84 -13.33 -2.81 -14.92
CA HIS A 84 -12.78 -3.50 -13.76
C HIS A 84 -13.89 -3.75 -12.71
N PRO A 85 -14.03 -4.99 -12.17
CA PRO A 85 -15.11 -5.32 -11.22
C PRO A 85 -15.03 -4.48 -9.93
N GLU A 86 -13.86 -3.95 -9.61
CA GLU A 86 -13.61 -3.08 -8.46
C GLU A 86 -13.38 -1.61 -8.87
N ARG A 87 -14.02 -1.13 -9.95
CA ARG A 87 -13.82 0.23 -10.50
C ARG A 87 -13.89 1.33 -9.43
N LYS A 88 -14.84 1.26 -8.50
CA LYS A 88 -14.97 2.26 -7.41
C LYS A 88 -13.68 2.35 -6.58
N LEU A 89 -13.09 1.21 -6.23
CA LEU A 89 -11.83 1.16 -5.47
C LEU A 89 -10.63 1.66 -6.30
N VAL A 90 -10.62 1.38 -7.61
CA VAL A 90 -9.58 1.89 -8.52
C VAL A 90 -9.60 3.42 -8.57
N ILE A 91 -10.78 4.02 -8.80
CA ILE A 91 -10.95 5.47 -8.83
C ILE A 91 -10.53 6.06 -7.48
N TYR A 92 -10.99 5.46 -6.39
CA TYR A 92 -10.66 5.92 -5.05
C TYR A 92 -9.15 5.90 -4.79
N ASN A 93 -8.46 4.82 -5.17
CA ASN A 93 -7.00 4.72 -5.02
C ASN A 93 -6.26 5.71 -5.92
N ALA A 94 -6.79 6.03 -7.10
CA ALA A 94 -6.22 7.06 -7.96
C ALA A 94 -6.33 8.45 -7.31
N VAL A 95 -7.47 8.78 -6.70
CA VAL A 95 -7.64 10.03 -5.95
C VAL A 95 -6.69 10.06 -4.75
N LEU A 96 -6.67 9.01 -3.93
CA LEU A 96 -5.76 8.89 -2.78
C LEU A 96 -4.28 9.07 -3.19
N ALA A 97 -3.85 8.39 -4.25
CA ALA A 97 -2.48 8.49 -4.74
C ALA A 97 -2.16 9.90 -5.27
N SER A 98 -3.11 10.54 -5.96
CA SER A 98 -2.93 11.90 -6.48
C SER A 98 -2.80 12.91 -5.33
N THR A 99 -3.66 12.82 -4.32
CA THR A 99 -3.57 13.66 -3.12
C THR A 99 -2.23 13.47 -2.40
N PHE A 100 -1.76 12.22 -2.28
CA PHE A 100 -0.44 11.94 -1.69
C PHE A 100 0.71 12.55 -2.48
N VAL A 101 0.69 12.45 -3.81
CA VAL A 101 1.72 13.05 -4.67
C VAL A 101 1.72 14.57 -4.52
N ILE A 102 0.53 15.20 -4.50
CA ILE A 102 0.42 16.66 -4.27
C ILE A 102 1.02 17.03 -2.91
N ALA A 103 0.71 16.29 -1.84
CA ALA A 103 1.29 16.53 -0.52
C ALA A 103 2.81 16.39 -0.52
N MET A 104 3.38 15.38 -1.18
CA MET A 104 4.83 15.19 -1.26
C MET A 104 5.53 16.29 -2.07
N VAL A 105 4.99 16.62 -3.25
CA VAL A 105 5.58 17.64 -4.14
C VAL A 105 5.50 19.03 -3.53
N SER A 106 4.43 19.35 -2.80
CA SER A 106 4.29 20.63 -2.09
C SER A 106 5.04 20.67 -0.76
N GLY A 107 5.21 19.54 -0.07
CA GLY A 107 5.90 19.48 1.22
C GLY A 107 7.41 19.62 1.11
N PHE A 108 8.00 19.12 0.03
CA PHE A 108 9.46 19.18 -0.16
C PHE A 108 10.01 20.62 -0.24
N PRO A 109 9.40 21.55 -1.03
CA PRO A 109 9.78 22.96 -1.01
C PRO A 109 9.51 23.67 0.33
N VAL A 110 8.39 23.34 1.00
CA VAL A 110 8.07 23.90 2.33
C VAL A 110 9.17 23.53 3.32
N TRP A 111 9.63 22.28 3.28
CA TRP A 111 10.65 21.77 4.19
C TRP A 111 12.06 22.30 3.89
N LEU A 112 12.53 22.21 2.64
CA LEU A 112 13.93 22.55 2.31
C LEU A 112 14.17 24.02 2.04
N ALA A 113 13.18 24.72 1.47
CA ALA A 113 13.34 26.09 1.01
C ALA A 113 12.52 27.09 1.85
N GLY A 114 11.80 26.62 2.87
CA GLY A 114 10.90 27.47 3.66
C GLY A 114 9.80 28.11 2.81
N ALA A 115 9.37 27.43 1.75
CA ALA A 115 8.38 27.97 0.82
C ALA A 115 7.02 28.17 1.54
N GLY A 116 6.61 29.43 1.73
CA GLY A 116 5.34 29.78 2.36
C GLY A 116 4.19 30.03 1.37
N GLY A 117 3.09 30.58 1.89
CA GLY A 117 2.00 31.12 1.07
C GLY A 117 1.17 30.04 0.39
N LEU A 118 1.04 30.07 -0.94
CA LEU A 118 0.19 29.12 -1.68
C LEU A 118 0.69 27.68 -1.56
N VAL A 119 2.00 27.45 -1.61
CA VAL A 119 2.58 26.10 -1.57
C VAL A 119 2.30 25.43 -0.22
N GLU A 120 2.52 26.16 0.87
CA GLU A 120 2.21 25.73 2.23
C GLU A 120 0.72 25.42 2.42
N ARG A 121 -0.17 26.29 1.92
CA ARG A 121 -1.62 26.06 1.97
C ARG A 121 -2.05 24.82 1.18
N VAL A 122 -1.47 24.59 0.01
CA VAL A 122 -1.71 23.39 -0.80
C VAL A 122 -1.21 22.14 -0.07
N HIS A 123 -0.04 22.20 0.56
CA HIS A 123 0.50 21.11 1.36
C HIS A 123 -0.42 20.78 2.54
N ALA A 124 -0.80 21.79 3.33
CA ALA A 124 -1.71 21.62 4.46
C ALA A 124 -3.08 21.06 4.02
N ALA A 125 -3.69 21.64 2.99
CA ALA A 125 -4.99 21.19 2.49
C ALA A 125 -4.95 19.76 1.96
N SER A 126 -3.93 19.41 1.17
CA SER A 126 -3.76 18.05 0.66
C SER A 126 -3.52 17.03 1.80
N GLY A 127 -2.77 17.40 2.83
CA GLY A 127 -2.61 16.59 4.06
C GLY A 127 -3.92 16.36 4.80
N MET A 128 -4.74 17.41 4.98
CA MET A 128 -6.06 17.30 5.62
C MET A 128 -7.02 16.41 4.83
N VAL A 129 -6.95 16.43 3.48
CA VAL A 129 -7.76 15.57 2.61
C VAL A 129 -7.21 14.13 2.58
N PHE A 130 -5.91 13.94 2.72
CA PHE A 130 -5.28 12.62 2.66
C PHE A 130 -5.76 11.70 3.79
N LEU A 131 -5.89 12.21 5.01
CA LEU A 131 -6.32 11.41 6.17
C LEU A 131 -7.71 10.75 6.00
N PRO A 132 -8.80 11.47 5.69
CA PRO A 132 -10.10 10.84 5.43
C PRO A 132 -10.07 9.93 4.20
N LEU A 133 -9.21 10.21 3.21
CA LEU A 133 -9.02 9.31 2.08
C LEU A 133 -8.38 7.98 2.51
N VAL A 134 -7.40 7.98 3.41
CA VAL A 134 -6.85 6.74 3.96
C VAL A 134 -7.95 5.95 4.70
N ILE A 135 -8.76 6.63 5.52
CA ILE A 135 -9.88 5.99 6.23
C ILE A 135 -10.88 5.36 5.26
N GLY A 136 -11.34 6.10 4.25
CA GLY A 136 -12.30 5.57 3.29
C GLY A 136 -11.72 4.47 2.39
N HIS A 137 -10.42 4.50 2.08
CA HIS A 137 -9.74 3.40 1.40
C HIS A 137 -9.91 2.10 2.18
N LEU A 138 -9.72 2.12 3.50
CA LEU A 138 -9.83 0.94 4.35
C LEU A 138 -11.26 0.44 4.45
N ILE A 139 -12.22 1.37 4.57
CA ILE A 139 -13.65 1.03 4.60
C ILE A 139 -14.06 0.35 3.28
N LEU A 140 -13.60 0.86 2.13
CA LEU A 140 -13.88 0.26 0.83
C LEU A 140 -13.16 -1.08 0.65
N ASN A 141 -11.93 -1.19 1.17
CA ASN A 141 -11.12 -2.39 1.10
C ASN A 141 -11.54 -3.46 2.13
N ARG A 142 -12.40 -3.13 3.12
CA ARG A 142 -12.85 -4.03 4.20
C ARG A 142 -13.43 -5.33 3.68
N ARG A 143 -14.23 -5.27 2.61
CA ARG A 143 -14.86 -6.46 2.02
C ARG A 143 -13.81 -7.39 1.41
N ARG A 144 -12.75 -6.82 0.84
CA ARG A 144 -11.64 -7.55 0.22
C ARG A 144 -10.77 -8.22 1.28
N VAL A 145 -10.47 -7.50 2.35
CA VAL A 145 -9.76 -8.02 3.53
C VAL A 145 -10.60 -9.12 4.20
N ALA A 146 -11.88 -8.87 4.46
CA ALA A 146 -12.80 -9.85 5.06
C ALA A 146 -12.98 -11.10 4.18
N ALA A 147 -13.10 -10.96 2.86
CA ALA A 147 -13.18 -12.10 1.95
C ALA A 147 -11.88 -12.93 1.96
N LYS A 148 -10.71 -12.29 2.05
CA LYS A 148 -9.42 -12.98 2.23
C LYS A 148 -9.35 -13.70 3.59
N LEU A 149 -9.90 -13.10 4.66
CA LEU A 149 -9.96 -13.69 6.00
C LEU A 149 -10.99 -14.83 6.12
N ARG A 150 -12.13 -14.77 5.41
CA ARG A 150 -13.13 -15.85 5.42
C ARG A 150 -12.66 -17.08 4.66
N ARG A 151 -12.00 -16.90 3.52
CA ARG A 151 -11.31 -18.01 2.81
C ARG A 151 -10.20 -18.66 3.65
N ARG A 152 -9.73 -17.98 4.72
CA ARG A 152 -8.76 -18.50 5.71
C ARG A 152 -9.44 -19.30 6.83
N ALA A 153 -10.73 -19.10 7.11
CA ALA A 153 -11.46 -19.87 8.12
C ALA A 153 -12.05 -21.18 7.57
N ALA A 154 -12.21 -21.26 6.25
CA ALA A 154 -12.80 -22.41 5.56
C ALA A 154 -11.76 -23.34 4.88
N ALA A 155 -10.47 -23.10 5.09
CA ALA A 155 -9.36 -23.85 4.51
C ALA A 155 -8.32 -24.17 5.59
#